data_AF-A0A9E5JQ81-F1
#
_entry.id   AF-A0A9E5JQ81-F1
#
_cell.length_a   1.000
_cell.length_b   1.000
_cell.length_c   1.000
_cell.angle_alpha   90.00
_cell.angle_beta   90.00
_cell.angle_gamma   90.00
#
_symmetry.space_group_name_H-M   'P 1'
#
loop_
_entity.id
_entity.type
_entity.pdbx_description
1 polymer ?
#
loop_
_entity_poly.entity_id
_entity_poly.type
_entity_poly.pdbx_seq_one_letter_code
_entity_poly.pdbx_strand_id
1 'polypeptide(L)'
;MNGDHADDNLLIARAFGDRSAVRARMVGVDGHAGHWVYSTGADDVTAAAVQADPNAEGDLVWPGERALRVMWSTPISARPEIRREIVVLYDRACAALGVEPREHD
;
A
#
# COMPACT_ATOMS: atom_id res chain seq x y z
N MET A 1 1.10 -5.40 -10.90
CA MET A 1 1.31 -4.51 -9.73
C MET A 1 1.18 -5.25 -8.41
N ASN A 2 0.02 -5.78 -8.01
CA ASN A 2 -0.06 -6.42 -6.67
C ASN A 2 0.63 -7.80 -6.55
N GLY A 3 0.77 -8.55 -7.65
CA GLY A 3 1.48 -9.84 -7.66
C GLY A 3 3.00 -9.69 -7.65
N ASP A 4 3.57 -9.00 -8.64
CA ASP A 4 5.04 -8.87 -8.79
C ASP A 4 5.67 -7.71 -7.99
N HIS A 5 4.86 -6.90 -7.28
CA HIS A 5 5.33 -5.75 -6.48
C HIS A 5 4.75 -5.71 -5.06
N ALA A 6 4.44 -6.88 -4.48
CA ALA A 6 3.97 -6.95 -3.10
C ALA A 6 4.97 -6.30 -2.12
N ASP A 7 6.26 -6.52 -2.34
CA ASP A 7 7.33 -5.95 -1.51
C ASP A 7 7.44 -4.42 -1.65
N ASP A 8 7.27 -3.87 -2.87
CA ASP A 8 7.29 -2.42 -3.08
C ASP A 8 6.11 -1.74 -2.37
N ASN A 9 4.91 -2.33 -2.48
CA ASN A 9 3.72 -1.83 -1.79
C ASN A 9 3.92 -1.86 -0.27
N LEU A 10 4.60 -2.89 0.24
CA LEU A 10 4.90 -3.00 1.66
C LEU A 10 5.88 -1.92 2.13
N LEU A 11 6.92 -1.63 1.36
CA LEU A 11 7.85 -0.53 1.68
C LEU A 11 7.15 0.82 1.67
N ILE A 12 6.27 1.09 0.69
CA ILE A 12 5.47 2.32 0.63
C ILE A 12 4.55 2.44 1.87
N ALA A 13 3.85 1.35 2.24
CA ALA A 13 2.99 1.36 3.42
C ALA A 13 3.78 1.56 4.72
N ARG A 14 4.98 0.97 4.82
CA ARG A 14 5.87 1.14 5.98
C ARG A 14 6.41 2.55 6.12
N ALA A 15 6.74 3.19 4.99
CA ALA A 15 7.30 4.53 4.99
C ALA A 15 6.25 5.61 5.27
N PHE A 16 5.04 5.47 4.74
CA PHE A 16 4.04 6.56 4.72
C PHE A 16 2.76 6.27 5.50
N GLY A 17 2.51 5.03 5.90
CA GLY A 17 1.36 4.62 6.71
C GLY A 17 1.77 4.23 8.12
N ASP A 18 2.36 3.06 8.26
CA ASP A 18 2.79 2.49 9.54
C ASP A 18 3.99 1.55 9.33
N ARG A 19 5.09 1.81 10.05
CA ARG A 19 6.34 1.04 9.94
C ARG A 19 6.16 -0.45 10.29
N SER A 20 5.12 -0.79 11.05
CA SER A 20 4.75 -2.16 11.42
C SER A 20 3.87 -2.88 10.40
N ALA A 21 3.56 -2.26 9.25
CA ALA A 21 2.80 -2.92 8.19
C ALA A 21 3.45 -4.25 7.76
N VAL A 22 2.60 -5.25 7.57
CA VAL A 22 2.99 -6.62 7.18
C VAL A 22 2.39 -7.06 5.85
N ARG A 23 1.32 -6.40 5.40
CA ARG A 23 0.70 -6.58 4.07
C ARG A 23 0.32 -5.23 3.51
N ALA A 24 0.43 -5.05 2.20
CA ALA A 24 -0.03 -3.86 1.52
C ALA A 24 -0.37 -4.16 0.06
N ARG A 25 -1.40 -3.49 -0.46
CA ARG A 25 -1.79 -3.55 -1.88
C ARG A 25 -2.22 -2.19 -2.36
N MET A 26 -1.85 -1.84 -3.59
CA MET A 26 -2.43 -0.68 -4.25
C MET A 26 -3.85 -1.03 -4.70
N VAL A 27 -4.80 -0.14 -4.39
CA VAL A 27 -6.23 -0.31 -4.69
C VAL A 27 -6.75 0.68 -5.73
N GLY A 28 -6.00 1.76 -5.98
CA GLY A 28 -6.36 2.74 -6.98
C GLY A 28 -5.32 3.84 -7.12
N VAL A 29 -5.50 4.66 -8.15
CA VAL A 29 -4.75 5.89 -8.39
C VAL A 29 -5.71 6.95 -8.92
N ASP A 30 -5.44 8.20 -8.57
CA ASP A 30 -6.06 9.37 -9.19
C ASP A 30 -4.97 10.35 -9.66
N GLY A 31 -5.37 11.50 -10.22
CA GLY A 31 -4.44 12.50 -10.74
C GLY A 31 -3.48 13.10 -9.69
N HIS A 32 -3.73 12.91 -8.40
CA HIS A 32 -2.99 13.54 -7.31
C HIS A 32 -2.32 12.54 -6.36
N ALA A 33 -2.86 11.32 -6.24
CA ALA A 33 -2.37 10.35 -5.29
C ALA A 33 -2.57 8.90 -5.73
N GLY A 34 -1.74 8.03 -5.17
CA GLY A 34 -1.98 6.61 -5.13
C GLY A 34 -2.75 6.25 -3.86
N HIS A 35 -3.55 5.19 -3.96
CA HIS A 35 -4.35 4.66 -2.88
C HIS A 35 -3.93 3.23 -2.59
N TRP A 36 -3.60 2.97 -1.34
CA TRP A 36 -3.25 1.66 -0.83
C TRP A 36 -4.20 1.27 0.30
N VAL A 37 -4.29 -0.03 0.52
CA VAL A 37 -4.70 -0.56 1.82
C VAL A 37 -3.58 -1.44 2.36
N TYR A 38 -3.42 -1.44 3.67
CA TYR A 38 -2.41 -2.22 4.37
C TYR A 38 -2.95 -2.76 5.69
N SER A 39 -2.29 -3.78 6.25
CA SER A 39 -2.57 -4.24 7.61
C SER A 39 -1.27 -4.37 8.40
N THR A 40 -1.39 -4.25 9.72
CA THR A 40 -0.31 -4.47 10.70
C THR A 40 -0.48 -5.81 11.39
N GLY A 41 0.57 -6.32 12.06
CA GLY A 41 0.44 -7.53 12.87
C GLY A 41 -0.56 -7.39 14.03
N ALA A 42 -0.83 -6.16 14.50
CA ALA A 42 -1.85 -5.90 15.50
C ALA A 42 -3.27 -6.03 14.93
N ASP A 43 -3.43 -5.71 13.65
CA ASP A 43 -4.71 -5.87 12.94
C ASP A 43 -5.06 -7.36 12.77
N ASP A 44 -4.07 -8.24 12.55
CA ASP A 44 -4.29 -9.70 12.51
C ASP A 44 -4.80 -10.26 13.85
N VAL A 45 -4.29 -9.77 14.99
CA VAL A 45 -4.75 -10.19 16.33
C VAL A 45 -6.18 -9.70 16.62
N THR A 46 -6.50 -8.49 16.19
CA THR A 46 -7.82 -7.89 16.40
C THR A 46 -8.87 -8.51 15.47
N ALA A 47 -8.52 -8.78 14.22
CA ALA A 47 -9.35 -9.47 13.24
C ALA A 47 -9.67 -10.91 13.66
N ALA A 48 -8.70 -11.65 14.21
CA ALA A 48 -8.93 -13.00 14.75
C ALA A 48 -9.88 -13.01 15.97
N ALA A 49 -10.00 -11.89 16.70
CA ALA A 49 -10.92 -11.76 17.82
C ALA A 49 -12.37 -11.41 17.37
N VAL A 50 -12.54 -10.88 16.16
CA VAL A 50 -13.85 -10.64 15.55
C VAL A 50 -14.20 -11.85 14.70
N GLN A 51 -14.97 -12.79 15.26
CA GLN A 51 -15.55 -13.89 14.47
C GLN A 51 -16.40 -13.28 13.35
N ALA A 52 -15.87 -13.24 12.13
CA ALA A 52 -16.63 -12.80 10.97
C ALA A 52 -17.84 -13.74 10.80
N ASP A 53 -19.04 -13.17 10.69
CA ASP A 53 -20.22 -13.93 10.31
C ASP A 53 -19.99 -14.49 8.89
N PRO A 54 -19.92 -15.83 8.72
CA PRO A 54 -19.65 -16.43 7.43
C PRO A 54 -20.76 -16.18 6.39
N ASN A 55 -21.90 -15.59 6.77
CA ASN A 55 -23.02 -15.29 5.89
C ASN A 55 -23.18 -13.78 5.58
N ALA A 56 -22.23 -12.94 5.97
CA ALA A 56 -22.29 -11.52 5.63
C ALA A 56 -22.05 -11.32 4.12
N GLU A 57 -23.14 -11.13 3.37
CA GLU A 57 -23.10 -10.74 1.96
C GLU A 57 -22.84 -9.23 1.84
N GLY A 58 -21.59 -8.86 1.57
CA GLY A 58 -21.16 -7.48 1.33
C GLY A 58 -19.67 -7.44 1.01
N ASP A 59 -19.24 -6.47 0.19
CA ASP A 59 -17.85 -6.28 -0.23
C ASP A 59 -16.88 -6.50 0.94
N LEU A 60 -16.13 -7.61 0.88
CA LEU A 60 -15.23 -8.06 1.94
C LEU A 60 -14.11 -7.03 2.14
N VAL A 61 -14.33 -6.07 3.04
CA VAL A 61 -13.24 -5.38 3.72
C VAL A 61 -12.75 -6.34 4.78
N TRP A 62 -11.56 -6.90 4.59
CA TRP A 62 -10.95 -7.74 5.62
C TRP A 62 -10.82 -6.90 6.89
N PRO A 63 -11.32 -7.37 8.04
CA PRO A 63 -11.16 -6.65 9.29
C PRO A 63 -9.67 -6.39 9.51
N GLY A 64 -9.32 -5.15 9.83
CA GLY A 64 -7.93 -4.75 10.04
C GLY A 64 -7.19 -4.14 8.85
N GLU A 65 -7.81 -4.00 7.67
CA GLU A 65 -7.23 -3.18 6.61
C GLU A 65 -7.40 -1.68 6.89
N ARG A 66 -6.31 -0.92 6.69
CA ARG A 66 -6.22 0.53 6.87
C ARG A 66 -5.97 1.20 5.52
N ALA A 67 -6.69 2.28 5.24
CA ALA A 67 -6.49 3.06 4.02
C ALA A 67 -5.26 3.98 4.13
N LEU A 68 -4.47 4.04 3.05
CA LEU A 68 -3.34 4.95 2.90
C LEU A 68 -3.44 5.70 1.58
N ARG A 69 -3.35 7.03 1.64
CA ARG A 69 -3.28 7.89 0.46
C ARG A 69 -1.91 8.58 0.42
N VAL A 70 -1.15 8.35 -0.65
CA VAL A 70 0.19 8.97 -0.82
C VAL A 70 0.18 9.89 -2.02
N MET A 71 0.52 11.15 -1.78
CA MET A 71 0.59 12.17 -2.82
C MET A 71 1.72 11.88 -3.82
N TRP A 72 1.42 12.03 -5.10
CA TRP A 72 2.43 12.06 -6.15
C TRP A 72 3.40 13.21 -5.94
N SER A 73 4.60 13.10 -6.51
CA SER A 73 5.55 14.20 -6.52
C SER A 73 5.07 15.34 -7.43
N THR A 74 4.30 14.99 -8.46
CA THR A 74 3.64 15.92 -9.38
C THR A 74 2.29 15.33 -9.81
N PRO A 75 1.22 16.12 -9.99
CA PRO A 75 -0.03 15.62 -10.54
C PRO A 75 0.18 14.94 -11.90
N ILE A 76 -0.54 13.85 -12.11
CA ILE A 76 -0.49 13.04 -13.33
C ILE A 76 -1.78 13.19 -14.14
N SER A 77 -1.67 13.03 -15.45
CA SER A 77 -2.76 13.13 -16.41
C SER A 77 -2.88 11.91 -17.32
N ALA A 78 -1.84 11.08 -17.41
CA ALA A 78 -1.76 9.95 -18.31
C ALA A 78 -1.22 8.68 -17.64
N ARG A 79 -1.67 7.51 -18.12
CA ARG A 79 -1.27 6.21 -17.57
C ARG A 79 0.25 5.95 -17.53
N PRO A 80 1.07 6.38 -18.51
CA PRO A 80 2.52 6.19 -18.45
C PRO A 80 3.17 6.88 -17.24
N GLU A 81 2.61 8.00 -16.78
CA GLU A 81 3.15 8.78 -15.66
C GLU A 81 2.98 8.06 -14.33
N ILE A 82 1.96 7.18 -14.22
CA ILE A 82 1.71 6.36 -13.03
C ILE A 82 2.96 5.56 -12.65
N ARG A 83 3.60 4.90 -13.63
CA ARG A 83 4.81 4.09 -13.38
C ARG A 83 5.97 4.94 -12.86
N ARG A 84 6.17 6.13 -13.43
CA ARG A 84 7.20 7.07 -12.99
C ARG A 84 6.98 7.49 -11.54
N GLU A 85 5.75 7.89 -11.20
CA GLU A 85 5.45 8.33 -9.84
C GLU A 85 5.53 7.20 -8.82
N ILE A 86 5.21 5.97 -9.21
CA ILE A 86 5.41 4.79 -8.35
C ILE A 86 6.89 4.58 -8.03
N VAL A 87 7.77 4.65 -9.03
CA VAL A 87 9.22 4.52 -8.81
C VAL A 87 9.72 5.63 -7.87
N VAL A 88 9.30 6.88 -8.10
CA VAL A 88 9.64 8.00 -7.20
C VAL A 88 9.16 7.75 -5.77
N LEU A 89 7.95 7.21 -5.57
CA LEU A 89 7.48 6.85 -4.23
C LEU A 89 8.25 5.70 -3.61
N TYR A 90 8.64 4.70 -4.40
CA TYR A 90 9.46 3.59 -3.95
C TYR A 90 10.82 4.08 -3.45
N ASP A 91 11.51 4.92 -4.23
CA ASP A 91 12.82 5.46 -3.85
C ASP A 91 12.72 6.27 -2.56
N ARG A 92 11.68 7.10 -2.44
CA ARG A 92 11.39 7.86 -1.22
C ARG A 92 11.09 6.96 -0.03
N ALA A 93 10.39 5.83 -0.25
CA ALA A 93 10.12 4.86 0.80
C ALA A 93 11.41 4.16 1.28
N CYS A 94 12.27 3.76 0.35
CA CYS A 94 13.57 3.17 0.64
C CYS A 94 14.45 4.13 1.44
N ALA A 95 14.55 5.39 0.99
CA ALA A 95 15.28 6.44 1.70
C ALA A 95 14.72 6.69 3.12
N ALA A 96 13.39 6.74 3.28
CA ALA A 96 12.75 6.93 4.58
C ALA A 96 12.98 5.76 5.54
N LEU A 97 13.11 4.54 5.01
CA LEU A 97 13.33 3.33 5.79
C LEU A 97 14.82 2.99 6.01
N GLY A 98 15.73 3.64 5.28
CA GLY A 98 17.16 3.32 5.27
C GLY A 98 17.47 1.98 4.60
N VAL A 99 16.68 1.61 3.59
CA VAL A 99 16.83 0.36 2.82
C VAL A 99 17.43 0.71 1.47
N GLU A 100 18.34 -0.12 0.97
CA GLU A 100 18.89 0.04 -0.38
C GLU A 100 17.81 -0.30 -1.43
N PRO A 101 17.51 0.61 -2.38
CA PRO A 101 16.59 0.35 -3.49
C PRO A 101 17.04 -0.86 -4.31
N ARG A 102 16.09 -1.70 -4.73
CA ARG A 102 16.35 -2.73 -5.74
C ARG A 102 16.42 -2.10 -7.13
N GLU A 103 17.15 -2.74 -8.05
CA GLU A 103 17.10 -2.35 -9.46
C GLU A 103 15.69 -2.61 -10.03
N HIS A 104 15.16 -1.63 -10.75
CA HIS A 104 13.88 -1.70 -11.46
C HIS A 104 14.15 -1.59 -12.97
N ASP A 105 13.88 -2.66 -13.71
CA ASP A 105 13.85 -2.68 -15.19
C ASP A 105 12.49 -2.21 -15.75
#